data_AF-A0A354T523-F1
#
_entry.id   AF-A0A354T523-F1
#
_cell.length_a   1.000
_cell.length_b   1.000
_cell.length_c   1.000
_cell.angle_alpha   90.00
_cell.angle_beta   90.00
_cell.angle_gamma   90.00
#
_symmetry.space_group_name_H-M   'P 1'
#
loop_
_entity.id
_entity.type
_entity.pdbx_description
1 polymer ?
#
loop_
_entity_poly.entity_id
_entity_poly.type
_entity_poly.pdbx_seq_one_letter_code
_entity_poly.pdbx_strand_id
1 'polypeptide(L)'
;MRVMFRVFISCLLFSALLPAQEQPELVTLPVQVHRVRSAVHPWLQSTITESEIQAVFTEVNRIWAPAGIRFEVKGIREMQALNIAPKRFFQRSRNWVKEALPMDQLVSGVLNVCFIHDMGPNGFYYGEPVVVSEVTTSTRVRGGSEHPVGRVAAHELGHALTLKHREDRQCLMAPGLRGTELNKEEIQAARQRALQILASSRF
;
A
#
# COMPACT_ATOMS: atom_id res chain seq x y z
N MET A 1 78.87 -7.44 -28.63
CA MET A 1 77.89 -7.40 -27.53
C MET A 1 76.64 -6.66 -28.00
N ARG A 2 75.51 -7.36 -28.18
CA ARG A 2 74.21 -6.77 -28.55
C ARG A 2 73.41 -6.53 -27.27
N VAL A 3 72.96 -5.30 -27.04
CA VAL A 3 72.05 -4.96 -25.93
C VAL A 3 70.63 -5.05 -26.46
N MET A 4 69.84 -5.99 -25.92
CA MET A 4 68.41 -6.14 -26.21
C MET A 4 67.61 -5.15 -25.35
N PHE A 5 66.89 -4.23 -26.01
CA PHE A 5 65.88 -3.38 -25.38
C PHE A 5 64.61 -4.21 -25.12
N ARG A 6 64.18 -4.31 -23.86
CA ARG A 6 62.86 -4.84 -23.48
C ARG A 6 61.85 -3.69 -23.48
N VAL A 7 60.88 -3.73 -24.38
CA VAL A 7 59.70 -2.86 -24.36
C VAL A 7 58.68 -3.47 -23.41
N PHE A 8 58.36 -2.79 -22.31
CA PHE A 8 57.21 -3.11 -21.47
C PHE A 8 55.97 -2.41 -22.04
N ILE A 9 55.03 -3.19 -22.57
CA ILE A 9 53.70 -2.69 -22.93
C ILE A 9 52.87 -2.65 -21.65
N SER A 10 52.59 -1.43 -21.17
CA SER A 10 51.66 -1.20 -20.07
C SER A 10 50.23 -1.33 -20.58
N CYS A 11 49.52 -2.40 -20.17
CA CYS A 11 48.09 -2.52 -20.36
C CYS A 11 47.36 -1.60 -19.39
N LEU A 12 46.88 -0.45 -19.89
CA LEU A 12 45.92 0.39 -19.17
C LEU A 12 44.55 -0.30 -19.21
N LEU A 13 44.14 -0.90 -18.09
CA LEU A 13 42.77 -1.34 -17.87
C LEU A 13 41.87 -0.11 -17.72
N PHE A 14 41.10 0.19 -18.76
CA PHE A 14 40.03 1.17 -18.70
C PHE A 14 38.84 0.56 -17.94
N SER A 15 38.82 0.71 -16.62
CA SER A 15 37.63 0.43 -15.82
C SER A 15 36.59 1.50 -16.13
N ALA A 16 35.64 1.19 -17.03
CA ALA A 16 34.45 1.99 -17.18
C ALA A 16 33.67 1.95 -15.86
N LEU A 17 33.74 3.05 -15.11
CA LEU A 17 32.82 3.32 -14.00
C LEU A 17 31.41 3.41 -14.60
N LEU A 18 30.67 2.30 -14.53
CA LEU A 18 29.21 2.35 -14.67
C LEU A 18 28.71 3.34 -13.61
N PRO A 19 27.87 4.33 -13.99
CA PRO A 19 27.29 5.22 -12.99
C PRO A 19 26.57 4.35 -11.95
N ALA A 20 26.92 4.54 -10.69
CA ALA A 20 26.19 3.93 -9.59
C ALA A 20 24.72 4.30 -9.77
N GLN A 21 23.87 3.29 -9.97
CA GLN A 21 22.44 3.50 -10.10
C GLN A 21 21.97 4.06 -8.76
N GLU A 22 21.75 5.37 -8.68
CA GLU A 22 21.31 6.07 -7.49
C GLU A 22 20.06 5.37 -6.97
N GLN A 23 20.14 4.80 -5.77
CA GLN A 23 18.96 4.21 -5.17
C GLN A 23 17.97 5.34 -4.87
N PRO A 24 16.71 5.24 -5.34
CA PRO A 24 15.76 6.31 -5.15
C PRO A 24 15.55 6.54 -3.65
N GLU A 25 15.60 7.81 -3.23
CA GLU A 25 15.39 8.20 -1.83
C GLU A 25 14.10 7.59 -1.26
N LEU A 26 14.16 7.07 -0.04
CA LEU A 26 13.02 6.48 0.63
C LEU A 26 11.96 7.54 0.97
N VAL A 27 10.76 7.41 0.42
CA VAL A 27 9.62 8.28 0.75
C VAL A 27 8.80 7.62 1.84
N THR A 28 8.72 8.25 3.03
CA THR A 28 7.94 7.72 4.16
C THR A 28 6.62 8.47 4.31
N LEU A 29 5.51 7.76 4.13
CA LEU A 29 4.15 8.28 4.28
C LEU A 29 3.58 7.92 5.66
N PRO A 30 3.10 8.90 6.45
CA PRO A 30 2.46 8.62 7.73
C PRO A 30 1.07 8.03 7.51
N VAL A 31 0.75 6.98 8.26
CA VAL A 31 -0.54 6.29 8.22
C VAL A 31 -1.18 6.31 9.61
N GLN A 32 -2.44 6.72 9.66
CA GLN A 32 -3.30 6.52 10.81
C GLN A 32 -4.21 5.32 10.55
N VAL A 33 -4.13 4.31 11.42
CA VAL A 33 -5.01 3.15 11.35
C VAL A 33 -6.20 3.33 12.28
N HIS A 34 -7.38 2.97 11.77
CA HIS A 34 -8.65 2.97 12.48
C HIS A 34 -9.25 1.57 12.48
N ARG A 35 -9.52 1.02 13.67
CA ARG A 35 -10.31 -0.20 13.86
C ARG A 35 -11.75 0.22 14.03
N VAL A 36 -12.58 -0.06 13.04
CA VAL A 36 -13.99 0.35 13.08
C VAL A 36 -14.74 -0.50 14.10
N ARG A 37 -15.56 0.14 14.93
CA ARG A 37 -16.40 -0.49 15.96
C ARG A 37 -17.87 -0.21 15.67
N SER A 38 -18.71 -1.21 15.87
CA SER A 38 -20.17 -1.08 15.79
C SER A 38 -20.84 -2.10 16.70
N ALA A 39 -21.65 -1.62 17.65
CA ALA A 39 -22.48 -2.48 18.50
C ALA A 39 -23.70 -3.07 17.76
N VAL A 40 -24.10 -2.45 16.63
CA VAL A 40 -25.35 -2.75 15.91
C VAL A 40 -25.12 -3.49 14.58
N HIS A 41 -23.92 -3.36 14.01
CA HIS A 41 -23.58 -3.94 12.71
C HIS A 41 -22.30 -4.77 12.82
N PRO A 42 -22.40 -6.09 13.08
CA PRO A 42 -21.25 -6.97 13.26
C PRO A 42 -20.25 -6.94 12.10
N TRP A 43 -20.72 -6.69 10.86
CA TRP A 43 -19.87 -6.58 9.67
C TRP A 43 -18.89 -5.41 9.72
N LEU A 44 -19.22 -4.34 10.46
CA LEU A 44 -18.36 -3.19 10.69
C LEU A 44 -17.46 -3.35 11.93
N GLN A 45 -17.76 -4.33 12.80
CA GLN A 45 -17.05 -4.55 14.05
C GLN A 45 -15.71 -5.25 13.77
N SER A 46 -14.69 -4.45 13.41
CA SER A 46 -13.32 -4.92 13.20
C SER A 46 -12.86 -5.80 14.36
N THR A 47 -12.20 -6.91 14.04
CA THR A 47 -11.64 -7.85 15.03
C THR A 47 -10.12 -7.89 14.98
N ILE A 48 -9.50 -7.36 13.92
CA ILE A 48 -8.05 -7.35 13.73
C ILE A 48 -7.34 -6.78 14.94
N THR A 49 -6.29 -7.45 15.38
CA THR A 49 -5.45 -7.05 16.51
C THR A 49 -4.33 -6.10 16.07
N GLU A 50 -3.68 -5.46 17.02
CA GLU A 50 -2.52 -4.61 16.74
C GLU A 50 -1.35 -5.40 16.12
N SER A 51 -1.08 -6.62 16.58
CA SER A 51 -0.03 -7.46 16.00
C SER A 51 -0.36 -7.87 14.55
N GLU A 52 -1.63 -8.15 14.25
CA GLU A 52 -2.08 -8.42 12.87
C GLU A 52 -1.97 -7.17 11.98
N ILE A 53 -2.28 -5.98 12.51
CA ILE A 53 -2.05 -4.71 11.79
C ILE A 53 -0.55 -4.53 11.50
N GLN A 54 0.33 -4.81 12.46
CA GLN A 54 1.78 -4.75 12.25
C GLN A 54 2.25 -5.73 11.17
N ALA A 55 1.70 -6.95 11.15
CA ALA A 55 1.98 -7.94 10.10
C ALA A 55 1.47 -7.47 8.73
N VAL A 56 0.27 -6.87 8.67
CA VAL A 56 -0.29 -6.25 7.47
C VAL A 56 0.66 -5.18 6.92
N PHE A 57 1.11 -4.23 7.76
CA PHE A 57 2.00 -3.17 7.31
C PHE A 57 3.43 -3.63 7.01
N THR A 58 3.87 -4.76 7.59
CA THR A 58 5.10 -5.43 7.18
C THR A 58 4.99 -5.92 5.73
N GLU A 59 3.88 -6.57 5.37
CA GLU A 59 3.63 -7.00 3.99
C GLU A 59 3.48 -5.80 3.04
N VAL A 60 2.70 -4.78 3.42
CA VAL A 60 2.55 -3.55 2.62
C VAL A 60 3.92 -2.96 2.31
N ASN A 61 4.77 -2.79 3.31
CA ASN A 61 6.11 -2.22 3.11
C ASN A 61 7.03 -3.13 2.29
N ARG A 62 6.88 -4.46 2.37
CA ARG A 62 7.60 -5.40 1.51
C ARG A 62 7.20 -5.23 0.03
N ILE A 63 5.89 -5.12 -0.23
CA ILE A 63 5.35 -4.94 -1.59
C ILE A 63 5.79 -3.61 -2.19
N TRP A 64 5.81 -2.54 -1.39
CA TRP A 64 6.15 -1.19 -1.83
C TRP A 64 7.65 -0.86 -1.80
N ALA A 65 8.48 -1.75 -1.26
CA ALA A 65 9.93 -1.58 -1.22
C ALA A 65 10.58 -1.30 -2.60
N PRO A 66 10.19 -1.96 -3.72
CA PRO A 66 10.73 -1.65 -5.05
C PRO A 66 10.46 -0.21 -5.51
N ALA A 67 9.40 0.44 -4.99
CA ALA A 67 9.11 1.85 -5.26
C ALA A 67 9.86 2.81 -4.34
N GLY A 68 10.61 2.30 -3.35
CA GLY A 68 11.22 3.13 -2.31
C GLY A 68 10.18 3.93 -1.52
N ILE A 69 9.01 3.33 -1.25
CA ILE A 69 7.94 3.93 -0.45
C ILE A 69 7.75 3.09 0.82
N ARG A 70 7.69 3.76 1.98
CA ARG A 70 7.37 3.16 3.26
C ARG A 70 6.13 3.82 3.86
N PHE A 71 5.20 3.01 4.32
CA PHE A 71 4.04 3.41 5.10
C PHE A 71 4.36 3.21 6.58
N GLU A 72 4.42 4.31 7.32
CA GLU A 72 4.72 4.32 8.75
C GLU A 72 3.43 4.48 9.55
N VAL A 73 3.04 3.45 10.31
CA VAL A 73 1.88 3.53 11.20
C VAL A 73 2.22 4.46 12.38
N LYS A 74 1.58 5.63 12.42
CA LYS A 74 1.73 6.61 13.51
C LYS A 74 0.89 6.29 14.74
N GLY A 75 -0.18 5.52 14.55
CA GLY A 75 -1.01 5.05 15.64
C GLY A 75 -2.12 4.14 15.14
N ILE A 76 -2.74 3.44 16.08
CA ILE A 76 -3.93 2.61 15.87
C ILE A 76 -4.98 3.10 16.86
N ARG A 77 -6.16 3.47 16.38
CA ARG A 77 -7.28 3.93 17.23
C ARG A 77 -8.55 3.17 16.88
N GLU A 78 -9.51 3.22 17.78
CA GLU A 78 -10.86 2.78 17.49
C GLU A 78 -11.64 3.93 16.84
N MET A 79 -12.51 3.59 15.90
CA MET A 79 -13.43 4.52 15.25
C MET A 79 -14.86 3.99 15.42
N GLN A 80 -15.73 4.76 16.06
CA GLN A 80 -17.11 4.32 16.30
C GLN A 80 -17.96 4.61 15.06
N ALA A 81 -18.35 3.57 14.31
CA ALA A 81 -19.23 3.70 13.17
C ALA A 81 -20.57 4.35 13.55
N LEU A 82 -21.14 5.11 12.62
CA LEU A 82 -22.46 5.69 12.74
C LEU A 82 -23.53 4.58 12.78
N ASN A 83 -24.55 4.77 13.61
CA ASN A 83 -25.70 3.88 13.69
C ASN A 83 -26.70 4.20 12.57
N ILE A 84 -26.34 3.87 11.33
CA ILE A 84 -27.18 4.06 10.15
C ILE A 84 -27.69 2.73 9.61
N ALA A 85 -29.02 2.60 9.51
CA ALA A 85 -29.61 1.39 8.96
C ALA A 85 -29.21 1.22 7.48
N PRO A 86 -28.70 0.04 7.06
CA PRO A 86 -28.44 -0.21 5.66
C PRO A 86 -29.73 -0.20 4.85
N LYS A 87 -29.68 0.34 3.63
CA LYS A 87 -30.74 0.13 2.64
C LYS A 87 -30.91 -1.37 2.43
N ARG A 88 -32.16 -1.86 2.38
CA ARG A 88 -32.49 -3.30 2.23
C ARG A 88 -31.60 -3.94 1.15
N PHE A 89 -31.01 -5.11 1.46
CA PHE A 89 -30.08 -5.89 0.64
C PHE A 89 -28.64 -5.37 0.46
N PHE A 90 -28.25 -4.23 1.04
CA PHE A 90 -26.92 -3.62 0.81
C PHE A 90 -26.01 -3.52 2.05
N GLN A 91 -26.22 -4.37 3.06
CA GLN A 91 -25.47 -4.36 4.34
C GLN A 91 -23.96 -4.61 4.19
N ARG A 92 -23.53 -5.11 3.02
CA ARG A 92 -22.14 -5.38 2.66
C ARG A 92 -21.84 -4.73 1.31
N SER A 93 -21.95 -3.40 1.27
CA SER A 93 -21.65 -2.61 0.07
C SER A 93 -20.74 -1.45 0.43
N ARG A 94 -19.80 -1.12 -0.49
CA ARG A 94 -18.85 -0.01 -0.32
C ARG A 94 -19.55 1.31 0.01
N ASN A 95 -20.67 1.57 -0.66
CA ASN A 95 -21.43 2.80 -0.49
C ASN A 95 -21.98 2.93 0.93
N TRP A 96 -22.62 1.87 1.45
CA TRP A 96 -23.13 1.89 2.80
C TRP A 96 -22.02 1.96 3.85
N VAL A 97 -20.94 1.20 3.67
CA VAL A 97 -19.78 1.29 4.58
C VAL A 97 -19.24 2.71 4.61
N LYS A 98 -19.07 3.35 3.44
CA LYS A 98 -18.62 4.75 3.37
C LYS A 98 -19.56 5.70 4.11
N GLU A 99 -20.88 5.53 3.99
CA GLU A 99 -21.87 6.33 4.72
C GLU A 99 -21.79 6.11 6.25
N ALA A 100 -21.37 4.91 6.68
CA ALA A 100 -21.30 4.55 8.09
C ALA A 100 -20.00 5.02 8.79
N LEU A 101 -18.97 5.42 8.03
CA LEU A 101 -17.71 5.91 8.60
C LEU A 101 -17.83 7.39 9.02
N PRO A 102 -17.56 7.72 10.29
CA PRO A 102 -17.54 9.10 10.77
C PRO A 102 -16.29 9.85 10.26
N MET A 103 -16.46 10.61 9.18
CA MET A 103 -15.35 11.31 8.51
C MET A 103 -14.68 12.37 9.39
N ASP A 104 -15.36 12.88 10.41
CA ASP A 104 -14.85 13.81 11.41
C ASP A 104 -13.84 13.18 12.40
N GLN A 105 -13.77 11.85 12.46
CA GLN A 105 -12.77 11.12 13.27
C GLN A 105 -11.46 10.85 12.52
N LEU A 106 -11.37 11.23 11.23
CA LEU A 106 -10.15 11.10 10.45
C LEU A 106 -9.08 12.10 10.89
N VAL A 107 -7.82 11.71 10.75
CA VAL A 107 -6.69 12.54 11.13
C VAL A 107 -6.18 13.28 9.90
N SER A 108 -6.11 14.60 9.99
CA SER A 108 -5.57 15.43 8.91
C SER A 108 -4.05 15.21 8.73
N GLY A 109 -3.57 15.42 7.51
CA GLY A 109 -2.14 15.37 7.17
C GLY A 109 -1.53 13.96 7.09
N VAL A 110 -2.32 12.90 7.25
CA VAL A 110 -1.87 11.50 7.18
C VAL A 110 -2.80 10.69 6.28
N LEU A 111 -2.34 9.52 5.81
CA LEU A 111 -3.22 8.57 5.14
C LEU A 111 -4.05 7.81 6.19
N ASN A 112 -5.37 7.95 6.13
CA ASN A 112 -6.27 7.20 7.00
C ASN A 112 -6.60 5.83 6.38
N VAL A 113 -6.40 4.76 7.16
CA VAL A 113 -6.71 3.37 6.78
C VAL A 113 -7.68 2.78 7.80
N CYS A 114 -8.88 2.41 7.35
CA CYS A 114 -9.92 1.81 8.19
C CYS A 114 -10.00 0.29 7.95
N PHE A 115 -9.87 -0.49 9.02
CA PHE A 115 -10.18 -1.92 9.00
C PHE A 115 -11.61 -2.16 9.47
N ILE A 116 -12.30 -3.02 8.75
CA ILE A 116 -13.67 -3.50 9.04
C ILE A 116 -13.70 -5.01 8.91
N HIS A 117 -14.61 -5.68 9.60
CA HIS A 117 -14.65 -7.14 9.60
C HIS A 117 -14.98 -7.75 8.24
N ASP A 118 -16.13 -7.39 7.67
CA ASP A 118 -16.58 -7.90 6.36
C ASP A 118 -17.48 -6.87 5.68
N MET A 119 -17.07 -6.39 4.50
CA MET A 119 -17.93 -5.53 3.68
C MET A 119 -18.41 -6.14 2.37
N GLY A 120 -18.11 -7.40 2.09
CA GLY A 120 -18.33 -8.03 0.79
C GLY A 120 -17.15 -7.87 -0.17
N PRO A 121 -16.83 -6.65 -0.67
CA PRO A 121 -15.58 -6.41 -1.37
C PRO A 121 -14.37 -6.47 -0.43
N ASN A 122 -13.19 -6.73 -0.98
CA ASN A 122 -11.97 -6.83 -0.17
C ASN A 122 -11.49 -5.47 0.34
N GLY A 123 -11.62 -4.42 -0.47
CA GLY A 123 -11.12 -3.08 -0.20
C GLY A 123 -11.84 -2.05 -1.04
N PHE A 124 -11.71 -0.76 -0.67
CA PHE A 124 -11.94 0.35 -1.59
C PHE A 124 -11.19 1.61 -1.16
N TYR A 125 -11.00 2.50 -2.13
CA TYR A 125 -10.59 3.88 -1.92
C TYR A 125 -11.37 4.83 -2.83
N TYR A 126 -12.09 5.79 -2.24
CA TYR A 126 -12.89 6.81 -2.94
C TYR A 126 -12.53 8.22 -2.45
N GLY A 127 -11.24 8.55 -2.47
CA GLY A 127 -10.70 9.85 -2.08
C GLY A 127 -10.17 9.87 -0.65
N GLU A 128 -10.97 9.43 0.31
CA GLU A 128 -10.56 9.17 1.70
C GLU A 128 -11.73 8.47 2.45
N PRO A 129 -11.49 7.59 3.43
CA PRO A 129 -10.23 6.91 3.75
C PRO A 129 -9.95 5.72 2.81
N VAL A 130 -8.79 5.07 2.98
CA VAL A 130 -8.58 3.70 2.49
C VAL A 130 -9.35 2.75 3.41
N VAL A 131 -10.14 1.84 2.85
CA VAL A 131 -10.95 0.88 3.62
C VAL A 131 -10.57 -0.54 3.23
N VAL A 132 -10.29 -1.38 4.23
CA VAL A 132 -9.82 -2.76 4.06
C VAL A 132 -10.70 -3.71 4.87
N SER A 133 -11.21 -4.74 4.21
CA SER A 133 -11.94 -5.84 4.83
C SER A 133 -10.97 -6.86 5.42
N GLU A 134 -11.24 -7.36 6.63
CA GLU A 134 -10.51 -8.47 7.26
C GLU A 134 -10.82 -9.79 6.54
N VAL A 135 -12.08 -9.98 6.16
CA VAL A 135 -12.52 -11.10 5.32
C VAL A 135 -12.26 -10.75 3.85
N THR A 136 -11.40 -11.52 3.19
CA THR A 136 -11.00 -11.28 1.80
C THR A 136 -11.12 -12.55 0.94
N THR A 137 -11.50 -12.38 -0.33
CA THR A 137 -11.76 -13.48 -1.29
C THR A 137 -10.84 -13.42 -2.51
N SER A 138 -9.55 -13.17 -2.29
CA SER A 138 -8.56 -13.02 -3.38
C SER A 138 -7.87 -14.35 -3.78
N THR A 139 -7.69 -14.56 -5.08
CA THR A 139 -7.02 -15.75 -5.62
C THR A 139 -5.50 -15.60 -5.56
N ARG A 140 -4.84 -16.63 -5.02
CA ARG A 140 -3.36 -16.71 -5.01
C ARG A 140 -2.84 -16.83 -6.45
N VAL A 141 -1.73 -16.16 -6.72
CA VAL A 141 -0.94 -16.34 -7.95
C VAL A 141 0.45 -16.81 -7.58
N ARG A 142 1.16 -17.48 -8.49
CA ARG A 142 2.50 -18.00 -8.24
C ARG A 142 3.45 -16.83 -7.95
N GLY A 143 4.11 -16.86 -6.78
CA GLY A 143 4.99 -15.77 -6.34
C GLY A 143 4.26 -14.54 -5.79
N GLY A 144 2.93 -14.61 -5.68
CA GLY A 144 2.12 -13.58 -5.06
C GLY A 144 2.18 -13.60 -3.52
N SER A 145 1.40 -12.73 -2.89
CA SER A 145 1.37 -12.59 -1.44
C SER A 145 0.68 -13.75 -0.73
N GLU A 146 1.26 -14.20 0.39
CA GLU A 146 0.62 -15.10 1.36
C GLU A 146 -0.29 -14.39 2.35
N HIS A 147 -0.22 -13.06 2.41
CA HIS A 147 -0.93 -12.23 3.38
C HIS A 147 -2.05 -11.46 2.68
N PRO A 148 -3.26 -12.05 2.54
CA PRO A 148 -4.30 -11.49 1.67
C PRO A 148 -4.76 -10.10 2.12
N VAL A 149 -4.92 -9.86 3.42
CA VAL A 149 -5.28 -8.54 3.97
C VAL A 149 -4.17 -7.52 3.72
N GLY A 150 -2.90 -7.90 3.92
CA GLY A 150 -1.74 -7.05 3.64
C GLY A 150 -1.64 -6.65 2.18
N ARG A 151 -1.89 -7.60 1.28
CA ARG A 151 -1.94 -7.33 -0.16
C ARG A 151 -3.08 -6.40 -0.53
N VAL A 152 -4.28 -6.60 0.02
CA VAL A 152 -5.43 -5.73 -0.23
C VAL A 152 -5.15 -4.32 0.27
N ALA A 153 -4.62 -4.16 1.48
CA ALA A 153 -4.18 -2.85 1.98
C ALA A 153 -3.17 -2.19 1.04
N ALA A 154 -2.17 -2.93 0.54
CA ALA A 154 -1.19 -2.41 -0.41
C ALA A 154 -1.82 -1.98 -1.74
N HIS A 155 -2.82 -2.70 -2.23
CA HIS A 155 -3.58 -2.37 -3.44
C HIS A 155 -4.41 -1.09 -3.30
N GLU A 156 -5.16 -0.95 -2.20
CA GLU A 156 -5.97 0.24 -1.96
C GLU A 156 -5.10 1.48 -1.69
N LEU A 157 -3.95 1.31 -1.04
CA LEU A 157 -2.93 2.36 -0.95
C LEU A 157 -2.37 2.73 -2.34
N GLY A 158 -2.31 1.79 -3.28
CA GLY A 158 -2.00 2.06 -4.68
C GLY A 158 -2.98 3.05 -5.32
N HIS A 159 -4.29 2.87 -5.06
CA HIS A 159 -5.30 3.84 -5.49
C HIS A 159 -5.14 5.21 -4.82
N ALA A 160 -4.80 5.25 -3.53
CA ALA A 160 -4.44 6.50 -2.85
C ALA A 160 -3.22 7.20 -3.46
N LEU A 161 -2.30 6.41 -4.00
CA LEU A 161 -1.15 6.83 -4.78
C LEU A 161 -1.44 7.00 -6.29
N THR A 162 -2.71 7.14 -6.67
CA THR A 162 -3.22 7.38 -8.04
C THR A 162 -3.10 6.24 -9.04
N LEU A 163 -2.65 5.06 -8.61
CA LEU A 163 -2.56 3.90 -9.49
C LEU A 163 -3.94 3.38 -9.87
N LYS A 164 -4.07 2.95 -11.13
CA LYS A 164 -5.28 2.35 -11.67
C LYS A 164 -5.11 0.84 -11.77
N HIS A 165 -6.22 0.11 -11.91
CA HIS A 165 -6.16 -1.32 -12.16
C HIS A 165 -5.35 -1.64 -13.41
N ARG A 166 -4.59 -2.74 -13.34
CA ARG A 166 -3.85 -3.34 -14.45
C ARG A 166 -4.14 -4.83 -14.49
N GLU A 167 -4.36 -5.38 -15.69
CA GLU A 167 -4.87 -6.75 -15.85
C GLU A 167 -3.82 -7.85 -15.65
N ASP A 168 -2.53 -7.50 -15.59
CA ASP A 168 -1.45 -8.45 -15.35
C ASP A 168 -1.62 -9.16 -14.01
N ARG A 169 -1.71 -10.49 -14.05
CA ARG A 169 -2.00 -11.32 -12.88
C ARG A 169 -0.98 -11.19 -11.75
N GLN A 170 0.27 -10.87 -12.07
CA GLN A 170 1.33 -10.68 -11.07
C GLN A 170 1.36 -9.27 -10.50
N CYS A 171 0.63 -8.33 -11.10
CA CYS A 171 0.60 -6.94 -10.68
C CYS A 171 -0.13 -6.74 -9.34
N LEU A 172 0.39 -5.81 -8.52
CA LEU A 172 -0.29 -5.31 -7.34
C LEU A 172 -1.66 -4.71 -7.65
N MET A 173 -1.83 -4.08 -8.82
CA MET A 173 -3.07 -3.41 -9.21
C MET A 173 -4.06 -4.32 -9.94
N ALA A 174 -3.83 -5.64 -10.02
CA ALA A 174 -4.83 -6.57 -10.52
C ALA A 174 -5.93 -6.82 -9.48
N PRO A 175 -7.21 -6.56 -9.77
CA PRO A 175 -8.29 -6.75 -8.81
C PRO A 175 -8.53 -8.25 -8.55
N GLY A 176 -8.81 -8.62 -7.31
CA GLY A 176 -9.17 -10.00 -6.93
C GLY A 176 -8.02 -11.03 -6.96
N LEU A 177 -6.83 -10.65 -7.40
CA LEU A 177 -5.64 -11.50 -7.42
C LEU A 177 -4.66 -11.10 -6.31
N ARG A 178 -3.70 -11.96 -5.99
CA ARG A 178 -2.64 -11.69 -4.99
C ARG A 178 -1.28 -11.39 -5.60
N GLY A 179 -1.25 -10.82 -6.81
CA GLY A 179 -0.04 -10.25 -7.40
C GLY A 179 0.52 -9.10 -6.54
N THR A 180 1.82 -8.84 -6.65
CA THR A 180 2.55 -7.84 -5.86
C THR A 180 3.50 -6.96 -6.69
N GLU A 181 3.62 -7.19 -7.99
CA GLU A 181 4.58 -6.51 -8.84
C GLU A 181 4.11 -5.10 -9.21
N LEU A 182 5.09 -4.19 -9.29
CA LEU A 182 4.93 -2.83 -9.80
C LEU A 182 5.83 -2.66 -11.01
N ASN A 183 5.33 -2.01 -12.07
CA ASN A 183 6.16 -1.61 -13.21
C ASN A 183 6.80 -0.23 -12.97
N LYS A 184 7.64 0.21 -13.92
CA LYS A 184 8.38 1.47 -13.81
C LYS A 184 7.44 2.68 -13.76
N GLU A 185 6.38 2.67 -14.56
CA GLU A 185 5.40 3.75 -14.66
C GLU A 185 4.59 3.90 -13.36
N GLU A 186 4.16 2.77 -12.78
CA GLU A 186 3.48 2.71 -11.48
C GLU A 186 4.40 3.21 -10.36
N ILE A 187 5.67 2.77 -10.33
CA ILE A 187 6.64 3.26 -9.36
C ILE A 187 6.80 4.78 -9.46
N GLN A 188 7.01 5.31 -10.66
CA GLN A 188 7.21 6.74 -10.87
C GLN A 188 5.98 7.55 -10.44
N ALA A 189 4.78 7.16 -10.89
CA ALA A 189 3.53 7.84 -10.55
C ALA A 189 3.25 7.81 -9.04
N ALA A 190 3.43 6.65 -8.41
CA ALA A 190 3.21 6.48 -6.98
C ALA A 190 4.18 7.33 -6.15
N ARG A 191 5.47 7.38 -6.54
CA ARG A 191 6.46 8.23 -5.87
C ARG A 191 6.14 9.71 -6.01
N GLN A 192 5.76 10.15 -7.22
CA GLN A 192 5.36 11.54 -7.44
C GLN A 192 4.17 11.91 -6.56
N ARG A 193 3.15 11.05 -6.47
CA ARG A 193 2.00 11.28 -5.60
C ARG A 193 2.37 11.28 -4.12
N ALA A 194 3.23 10.37 -3.68
CA ALA A 194 3.70 10.29 -2.31
C ALA A 194 4.37 11.60 -1.87
N LEU A 195 5.26 12.15 -2.72
CA LEU A 195 5.91 13.44 -2.46
C LEU A 195 4.91 14.60 -2.40
N GLN A 196 3.89 14.60 -3.26
CA GLN A 196 2.82 15.62 -3.20
C GLN A 196 2.03 15.56 -1.89
N ILE A 197 1.69 14.36 -1.42
CA ILE A 197 1.00 14.18 -0.14
C ILE A 197 1.84 14.78 1.00
N LEU A 198 3.14 14.47 1.05
CA LEU A 198 4.04 15.02 2.07
C LEU A 198 4.16 16.55 1.99
N ALA A 199 4.18 17.11 0.78
CA ALA A 199 4.22 18.55 0.60
C ALA A 199 2.92 19.22 1.09
N SER A 200 1.75 18.62 0.83
CA SER A 200 0.46 19.15 1.29
C SER A 200 0.21 18.98 2.79
N SER A 201 0.82 17.98 3.43
CA SER A 201 0.65 17.72 4.87
C SER A 201 1.50 18.63 5.78
N ARG A 202 2.41 19.43 5.20
CA ARG A 202 3.38 20.25 5.96
C ARG A 202 2.95 21.70 6.20
N PHE A 203 1.73 22.08 5.79
CA PHE A 203 1.22 23.45 5.90
C PHE A 203 -0.23 23.48 6.35
#